data_AF-A0A8J5INV5-F1
#
_entry.id   AF-A0A8J5INV5-F1
#
_cell.length_a   1.000
_cell.length_b   1.000
_cell.length_c   1.000
_cell.angle_alpha   90.00
_cell.angle_beta   90.00
_cell.angle_gamma   90.00
#
_symmetry.space_group_name_H-M   'P 1'
#
loop_
_entity.id
_entity.type
_entity.pdbx_description
1 polymer ?
#
loop_
_entity_poly.entity_id
_entity_poly.type
_entity_poly.pdbx_seq_one_letter_code
_entity_poly.pdbx_strand_id
1 'polypeptide(L)'
;MGNAAVIDMGINMIVEGLKGWAALSSLMVWPKSPEQWLSETPFVILPLHLSRIHWRVIIVEVAFPTTLRVNFYESLHHQQYQTEIKNVWKNKHSESGAKKRFSKEIVKKWVNEPAQPHGTSCGLTVLGMIYAFVRNAHRFKRHRITEAYMHVVRLRLTRLLLCTTKRAQLSEESITEMQKTDEEISKVLTTK
;
A
#
# COMPACT_ATOMS: atom_id res chain seq x y z
N MET A 1 -7.84 10.28 0.94
CA MET A 1 -8.26 8.95 1.42
C MET A 1 -7.10 7.99 1.18
N GLY A 2 -6.35 7.72 2.24
CA GLY A 2 -5.11 6.95 2.21
C GLY A 2 -4.53 6.92 3.61
N ASN A 3 -5.31 6.41 4.57
CA ASN A 3 -4.77 6.05 5.88
C ASN A 3 -4.15 4.64 5.76
N ALA A 4 -3.26 4.31 6.69
CA ALA A 4 -2.55 3.02 6.69
C ALA A 4 -3.52 1.83 6.60
N ALA A 5 -4.64 1.88 7.32
CA ALA A 5 -5.65 0.82 7.32
C ALA A 5 -6.24 0.51 5.93
N VAL A 6 -6.60 1.53 5.14
CA VAL A 6 -7.15 1.33 3.78
C VAL A 6 -6.09 0.76 2.83
N ILE A 7 -4.83 1.20 2.97
CA ILE A 7 -3.73 0.68 2.14
C ILE A 7 -3.41 -0.75 2.50
N ASP A 8 -3.27 -1.06 3.79
CA ASP A 8 -2.99 -2.42 4.26
C ASP A 8 -4.13 -3.38 3.89
N MET A 9 -5.39 -2.98 4.07
CA MET A 9 -6.55 -3.76 3.63
C MET A 9 -6.54 -3.97 2.10
N GLY A 10 -6.31 -2.92 1.32
CA GLY A 10 -6.23 -3.00 -0.13
C GLY A 10 -5.12 -3.94 -0.60
N ILE A 11 -3.94 -3.89 0.03
CA ILE A 11 -2.84 -4.80 -0.26
C ILE A 11 -3.27 -6.25 0.03
N ASN A 12 -3.82 -6.52 1.22
CA ASN A 12 -4.29 -7.85 1.60
C ASN A 12 -5.31 -8.42 0.60
N MET A 13 -6.23 -7.61 0.10
CA MET A 13 -7.21 -8.04 -0.91
C MET A 13 -6.56 -8.36 -2.27
N ILE A 14 -5.50 -7.64 -2.66
CA ILE A 14 -4.80 -7.88 -3.93
C ILE A 14 -4.10 -9.24 -3.92
N VAL A 15 -3.50 -9.57 -2.77
CA VAL A 15 -2.68 -10.75 -2.56
C VAL A 15 -3.48 -11.96 -2.05
N GLU A 16 -4.73 -11.75 -1.63
CA GLU A 16 -5.66 -12.81 -1.24
C GLU A 16 -5.76 -13.89 -2.32
N GLY A 17 -5.63 -15.16 -1.92
CA GLY A 17 -5.64 -16.31 -2.82
C GLY A 17 -4.31 -16.62 -3.52
N LEU A 18 -3.25 -15.82 -3.33
CA LEU A 18 -1.91 -16.15 -3.80
C LEU A 18 -1.16 -16.99 -2.74
N LYS A 19 -0.49 -18.05 -3.17
CA LYS A 19 0.40 -18.84 -2.29
C LYS A 19 1.77 -18.18 -2.21
N GLY A 20 2.29 -18.08 -0.99
CA GLY A 20 3.67 -17.67 -0.71
C GLY A 20 3.97 -16.21 -1.04
N TRP A 21 3.27 -15.22 -0.50
CA TRP A 21 3.66 -13.81 -0.64
C TRP A 21 3.93 -13.22 0.74
N ALA A 22 4.77 -12.18 0.81
CA ALA A 22 4.99 -11.41 2.04
C ALA A 22 4.73 -9.93 1.74
N ALA A 23 3.59 -9.41 2.20
CA ALA A 23 3.36 -7.97 2.23
C ALA A 23 3.70 -7.48 3.63
N LEU A 24 4.56 -6.47 3.66
CA LEU A 24 4.98 -5.85 4.90
C LEU A 24 4.03 -4.66 5.10
N SER A 25 3.40 -4.58 6.27
CA SER A 25 2.48 -3.47 6.60
C SER A 25 3.21 -2.12 6.50
N SER A 26 2.44 -1.08 6.16
CA SER A 26 2.89 0.31 6.07
C SER A 26 3.44 0.90 7.36
N LEU A 27 3.17 0.28 8.51
CA LEU A 27 3.71 0.65 9.81
C LEU A 27 5.04 -0.07 10.04
N MET A 28 6.13 0.53 9.54
CA MET A 28 7.54 0.28 9.85
C MET A 28 7.85 -0.71 10.99
N VAL A 29 7.57 -1.98 10.78
CA VAL A 29 8.15 -3.10 11.51
C VAL A 29 8.18 -4.20 10.47
N TRP A 30 9.38 -4.66 10.11
CA TRP A 30 9.48 -5.94 9.41
C TRP A 30 8.69 -6.92 10.29
N PRO A 31 7.57 -7.54 9.85
CA PRO A 31 7.05 -8.69 10.58
C PRO A 31 8.22 -9.63 10.85
N LYS A 32 8.23 -10.29 12.01
CA LYS A 32 9.19 -11.37 12.30
C LYS A 32 9.46 -12.12 10.99
N SER A 33 10.74 -12.35 10.66
CA SER A 33 11.18 -12.97 9.41
C SER A 33 10.10 -13.93 8.93
N PRO A 34 9.54 -13.73 7.73
CA PRO A 34 8.43 -14.56 7.28
C PRO A 34 8.81 -16.02 7.55
N GLU A 35 7.91 -16.76 8.21
CA GLU A 35 8.15 -18.18 8.48
C GLU A 35 8.34 -18.98 7.17
N GLN A 36 7.93 -18.38 6.05
CA GLN A 36 8.17 -18.83 4.68
C GLN A 36 9.52 -18.34 4.12
N TRP A 37 10.19 -19.24 3.40
CA TRP A 37 11.42 -18.94 2.71
C TRP A 37 11.21 -17.90 1.61
N LEU A 38 12.18 -16.98 1.42
CA LEU A 38 12.15 -16.02 0.31
C LEU A 38 12.15 -16.71 -1.06
N SER A 39 12.67 -17.94 -1.17
CA SER A 39 12.58 -18.76 -2.38
C SER A 39 11.16 -19.19 -2.73
N GLU A 40 10.26 -19.18 -1.75
CA GLU A 40 8.83 -19.48 -1.89
C GLU A 40 8.01 -18.18 -2.00
N THR A 41 8.67 -17.02 -1.92
CA THR A 41 8.06 -15.69 -1.93
C THR A 41 8.40 -14.93 -3.22
N PRO A 42 7.54 -14.92 -4.26
CA PRO A 42 7.86 -14.28 -5.53
C PRO A 42 7.88 -12.76 -5.43
N PHE A 43 7.15 -12.18 -4.46
CA PHE A 43 7.08 -10.74 -4.24
C PHE A 43 7.16 -10.35 -2.77
N VAL A 44 7.97 -9.34 -2.47
CA VAL A 44 7.95 -8.58 -1.22
C VAL A 44 7.47 -7.16 -1.53
N ILE A 45 6.39 -6.75 -0.85
CA ILE A 45 5.76 -5.44 -1.04
C ILE A 45 6.04 -4.59 0.19
N LEU A 46 6.67 -3.43 -0.02
CA LEU A 46 6.98 -2.47 1.03
C LEU A 46 6.32 -1.12 0.71
N PRO A 47 5.08 -0.88 1.18
CA PRO A 47 4.43 0.42 1.08
C PRO A 47 5.11 1.40 2.05
N LEU A 48 5.32 2.63 1.61
CA LEU A 48 6.03 3.66 2.35
C LEU A 48 5.14 4.88 2.53
N HIS A 49 4.84 5.21 3.79
CA HIS A 49 4.14 6.43 4.18
C HIS A 49 5.10 7.31 4.99
N LEU A 50 6.00 7.99 4.28
CA LEU A 50 7.00 8.89 4.88
C LEU A 50 6.47 10.32 4.93
N SER A 51 7.38 11.31 4.95
CA SER A 51 7.07 12.72 5.09
C SER A 51 5.91 13.20 4.19
N ARG A 52 5.13 14.17 4.71
CA ARG A 52 4.08 14.90 3.98
C ARG A 52 2.89 14.07 3.48
N ILE A 53 2.55 12.99 4.20
CA ILE A 53 1.33 12.20 3.97
C ILE A 53 1.28 11.68 2.51
N HIS A 54 2.41 11.11 2.07
CA HIS A 54 2.59 10.71 0.68
C HIS A 54 3.02 9.25 0.54
N TRP A 55 2.21 8.49 -0.18
CA TRP A 55 2.37 7.05 -0.37
C TRP A 55 3.28 6.72 -1.54
N ARG A 56 4.20 5.79 -1.28
CA ARG A 56 5.17 5.23 -2.22
C ARG A 56 5.25 3.72 -2.04
N VAL A 57 5.96 3.02 -2.92
CA VAL A 57 6.18 1.58 -2.74
C VAL A 57 7.51 1.12 -3.30
N ILE A 58 8.13 0.17 -2.59
CA ILE A 58 9.21 -0.68 -3.10
C ILE A 58 8.63 -2.07 -3.31
N ILE A 59 8.75 -2.60 -4.52
CA ILE A 59 8.30 -3.96 -4.87
C ILE A 59 9.53 -4.77 -5.24
N VAL A 60 9.87 -5.78 -4.45
CA VAL A 60 10.98 -6.69 -4.72
C VAL A 60 10.41 -7.97 -5.31
N GLU A 61 10.79 -8.29 -6.54
CA GLU A 61 10.51 -9.55 -7.20
C GLU A 61 11.72 -10.48 -7.03
N VAL A 62 11.47 -11.70 -6.57
CA VAL A 62 12.48 -12.75 -6.47
C VAL A 62 12.47 -13.53 -7.79
N ALA A 63 13.33 -13.14 -8.72
CA ALA A 63 13.48 -13.83 -10.00
C ALA A 63 14.45 -15.01 -9.87
N PHE A 64 13.97 -16.21 -10.22
CA PHE A 64 14.76 -17.44 -10.20
C PHE A 64 15.99 -17.31 -11.12
N PRO A 65 17.17 -17.87 -10.75
CA PRO A 65 17.47 -18.59 -9.50
C PRO A 65 18.00 -17.71 -8.36
N THR A 66 18.47 -16.48 -8.62
CA THR A 66 19.19 -15.67 -7.61
C THR A 66 19.15 -14.15 -7.88
N THR A 67 18.17 -13.64 -8.61
CA THR A 67 18.12 -12.21 -8.97
C THR A 67 17.00 -11.52 -8.21
N LEU A 68 17.33 -10.45 -7.49
CA LEU A 68 16.32 -9.57 -6.87
C LEU A 68 16.08 -8.38 -7.79
N ARG A 69 14.85 -8.25 -8.28
CA ARG A 69 14.41 -7.07 -9.04
C ARG A 69 13.69 -6.12 -8.10
N VAL A 70 14.35 -5.03 -7.76
CA VAL A 70 13.83 -4.00 -6.86
C VAL A 70 13.21 -2.90 -7.70
N ASN A 71 11.90 -2.74 -7.61
CA ASN A 71 11.14 -1.75 -8.34
C ASN A 71 10.74 -0.63 -7.38
N PHE A 72 11.29 0.57 -7.60
CA PHE A 72 10.91 1.78 -6.88
C PHE A 72 9.81 2.48 -7.66
N TYR A 73 8.70 2.81 -6.97
CA TYR A 73 7.61 3.54 -7.58
C TYR A 73 7.21 4.75 -6.75
N GLU A 74 7.13 5.88 -7.44
CA GLU A 74 6.66 7.14 -6.89
C GLU A 74 5.87 7.93 -7.94
N SER A 75 4.62 8.23 -7.65
CA SER A 75 3.61 8.76 -8.57
C SER A 75 3.69 10.26 -8.87
N LEU A 76 4.34 11.09 -8.03
CA LEU A 76 4.54 12.53 -8.29
C LEU A 76 5.86 12.84 -9.00
N HIS A 77 6.75 11.85 -9.12
CA HIS A 77 8.11 12.04 -9.66
C HIS A 77 8.93 13.13 -8.96
N HIS A 78 8.58 13.49 -7.73
CA HIS A 78 9.29 14.53 -6.98
C HIS A 78 10.63 13.98 -6.47
N GLN A 79 11.72 14.69 -6.77
CA GLN A 79 13.08 14.22 -6.48
C GLN A 79 13.33 13.95 -4.99
N GLN A 80 12.80 14.81 -4.10
CA GLN A 80 12.88 14.60 -2.65
C GLN A 80 12.34 13.22 -2.23
N TYR A 81 11.19 12.82 -2.78
CA TYR A 81 10.56 11.55 -2.46
C TYR A 81 11.35 10.36 -2.99
N GLN A 82 11.98 10.50 -4.16
CA GLN A 82 12.87 9.47 -4.68
C GLN A 82 14.12 9.27 -3.80
N THR A 83 14.68 10.36 -3.28
CA THR A 83 15.81 10.33 -2.34
C THR A 83 15.41 9.62 -1.04
N GLU A 84 14.23 9.89 -0.50
CA GLU A 84 13.72 9.21 0.70
C GLU A 84 13.59 7.69 0.48
N ILE A 85 13.06 7.24 -0.66
CA ILE A 85 12.98 5.81 -1.01
C ILE A 85 14.38 5.18 -1.06
N LYS A 86 15.34 5.85 -1.71
CA LYS A 86 16.74 5.36 -1.79
C LYS A 86 17.35 5.21 -0.41
N ASN A 87 17.10 6.15 0.50
CA ASN A 87 17.60 6.11 1.87
C ASN A 87 16.98 4.96 2.66
N VAL A 88 15.67 4.75 2.57
CA VAL A 88 14.99 3.60 3.19
C VAL A 88 15.58 2.29 2.68
N TRP A 89 15.74 2.14 1.36
CA TRP A 89 16.36 0.95 0.77
C TRP A 89 17.80 0.75 1.27
N LYS A 90 18.62 1.80 1.29
CA LYS A 90 20.02 1.73 1.74
C LYS A 90 20.11 1.27 3.19
N ASN A 91 19.38 1.94 4.09
CA ASN A 91 19.42 1.64 5.52
C ASN A 91 18.98 0.19 5.78
N LYS A 92 17.88 -0.24 5.17
CA LYS A 92 17.34 -1.58 5.36
C LYS A 92 18.22 -2.67 4.74
N HIS A 93 18.84 -2.41 3.60
CA HIS A 93 19.79 -3.35 3.01
C HIS A 93 21.10 -3.41 3.80
N SER A 94 21.58 -2.30 4.38
CA SER A 94 22.79 -2.32 5.21
C SER A 94 22.57 -3.00 6.56
N GLU A 95 21.39 -2.84 7.16
CA GLU A 95 21.00 -3.49 8.42
C GLU A 95 20.96 -5.03 8.30
N SER A 96 20.70 -5.57 7.09
CA SER A 96 20.64 -7.02 6.86
C SER A 96 22.01 -7.73 6.83
N GLY A 97 23.09 -7.01 7.19
CA GLY A 97 24.45 -7.47 7.44
C GLY A 97 24.87 -8.79 6.77
N ALA A 98 25.51 -8.71 5.60
CA ALA A 98 26.44 -9.68 4.97
C ALA A 98 26.32 -11.20 5.26
N LYS A 99 25.17 -11.73 5.66
CA LYS A 99 24.96 -13.15 5.88
C LYS A 99 24.61 -13.79 4.53
N LYS A 100 25.66 -14.34 3.89
CA LYS A 100 25.67 -15.21 2.69
C LYS A 100 24.60 -14.95 1.60
N ARG A 101 25.09 -14.41 0.47
CA ARG A 101 24.54 -14.34 -0.91
C ARG A 101 23.26 -15.15 -1.19
N PHE A 102 22.09 -14.65 -0.80
CA PHE A 102 20.82 -15.15 -1.36
C PHE A 102 20.63 -14.69 -2.82
N SER A 103 21.10 -13.48 -3.14
CA SER A 103 21.11 -12.98 -4.52
C SER A 103 22.54 -12.80 -5.05
N LYS A 104 22.76 -13.26 -6.29
CA LYS A 104 23.98 -12.96 -7.05
C LYS A 104 23.92 -11.59 -7.70
N GLU A 105 22.70 -11.12 -7.97
CA GLU A 105 22.44 -9.87 -8.67
C GLU A 105 21.23 -9.16 -8.07
N ILE A 106 21.37 -7.85 -7.82
CA ILE A 106 20.28 -6.97 -7.42
C ILE A 106 20.10 -5.93 -8.51
N VAL A 107 19.03 -6.06 -9.29
CA VAL A 107 18.67 -5.13 -10.35
C VAL A 107 17.68 -4.12 -9.78
N LYS A 108 18.07 -2.84 -9.75
CA LYS A 108 17.23 -1.74 -9.25
C LYS A 108 16.62 -0.98 -10.41
N LYS A 109 15.31 -0.76 -10.40
CA LYS A 109 14.57 -0.08 -11.46
C LYS A 109 13.63 0.97 -10.89
N TRP A 110 13.59 2.14 -11.52
CA TRP A 110 12.53 3.12 -11.32
C TRP A 110 11.36 2.83 -12.26
N VAL A 111 10.16 2.77 -11.69
CA VAL A 111 8.92 2.72 -12.44
C VAL A 111 8.40 4.14 -12.51
N ASN A 112 8.46 4.72 -13.71
CA ASN A 112 8.07 6.12 -13.93
C ASN A 112 6.61 6.27 -14.34
N GLU A 113 5.89 5.18 -14.57
CA GLU A 113 4.49 5.24 -15.00
C GLU A 113 3.63 4.23 -14.27
N PRO A 114 2.37 4.57 -13.99
CA PRO A 114 1.72 5.84 -14.34
C PRO A 114 2.04 6.98 -13.34
N ALA A 115 2.03 8.23 -13.80
CA ALA A 115 2.03 9.38 -12.90
C ALA A 115 0.63 9.59 -12.31
N GLN A 116 0.54 10.10 -11.08
CA GLN A 116 -0.77 10.50 -10.55
C GLN A 116 -1.20 11.85 -11.14
N PRO A 117 -2.49 12.04 -11.48
CA PRO A 117 -2.97 13.26 -12.11
C PRO A 117 -3.02 14.46 -11.14
N HIS A 118 -3.13 14.20 -9.84
CA HIS A 118 -3.28 15.21 -8.80
C HIS A 118 -2.62 14.76 -7.49
N GLY A 119 -2.32 15.67 -6.55
CA GLY A 119 -1.57 15.38 -5.33
C GLY A 119 -2.20 14.39 -4.32
N THR A 120 -3.51 14.10 -4.41
CA THR A 120 -4.25 13.33 -3.38
C THR A 120 -4.52 11.85 -3.72
N SER A 121 -3.88 11.32 -4.77
CA SER A 121 -4.18 9.99 -5.34
C SER A 121 -3.09 8.94 -5.08
N CYS A 122 -2.06 9.28 -4.30
CA CYS A 122 -0.84 8.50 -4.22
C CYS A 122 -1.09 7.09 -3.68
N GLY A 123 -1.95 6.96 -2.66
CA GLY A 123 -2.34 5.68 -2.08
C GLY A 123 -3.04 4.76 -3.09
N LEU A 124 -3.99 5.29 -3.87
CA LEU A 124 -4.68 4.54 -4.92
C LEU A 124 -3.73 4.12 -6.05
N THR A 125 -2.80 5.00 -6.40
CA THR A 125 -1.85 4.73 -7.48
C THR A 125 -0.81 3.67 -7.04
N VAL A 126 -0.40 3.70 -5.76
CA VAL A 126 0.41 2.64 -5.14
C VAL A 126 -0.32 1.30 -5.15
N LEU A 127 -1.59 1.24 -4.75
CA LEU A 127 -2.38 0.01 -4.80
C LEU A 127 -2.50 -0.54 -6.23
N GLY A 128 -2.75 0.33 -7.22
CA GLY A 128 -2.78 -0.05 -8.62
C GLY A 128 -1.44 -0.60 -9.12
N MET A 129 -0.32 0.00 -8.68
CA MET A 129 1.02 -0.49 -9.02
C MET A 129 1.29 -1.87 -8.42
N ILE A 130 0.93 -2.07 -7.16
CA ILE A 130 1.06 -3.37 -6.48
C ILE A 130 0.25 -4.43 -7.22
N TYR A 131 -1.02 -4.15 -7.53
CA TYR A 131 -1.87 -5.04 -8.32
C TYR A 131 -1.24 -5.38 -9.68
N ALA A 132 -0.65 -4.40 -10.38
CA ALA A 132 -0.03 -4.60 -11.68
C ALA A 132 1.16 -5.57 -11.65
N PHE A 133 1.98 -5.52 -10.61
CA PHE A 133 3.10 -6.45 -10.43
C PHE A 133 2.63 -7.82 -9.96
N VAL A 134 1.82 -7.86 -8.90
CA VAL A 134 1.41 -9.09 -8.23
C VAL A 134 0.51 -9.95 -9.12
N ARG A 135 -0.40 -9.34 -9.87
CA ARG A 135 -1.38 -10.05 -10.72
C ARG A 135 -0.93 -10.15 -12.17
N ASN A 136 0.32 -9.82 -12.47
CA ASN A 136 0.87 -9.73 -13.82
C ASN A 136 0.03 -8.84 -14.76
N ALA A 137 -0.66 -7.84 -14.21
CA ALA A 137 -1.56 -6.95 -14.92
C ALA A 137 -0.79 -5.76 -15.52
N HIS A 138 0.07 -6.04 -16.50
CA HIS A 138 0.92 -5.04 -17.17
C HIS A 138 0.16 -3.86 -17.80
N ARG A 139 -1.15 -4.00 -18.03
CA ARG A 139 -1.99 -2.96 -18.60
C ARG A 139 -1.97 -1.68 -17.77
N PHE A 140 -1.92 -1.76 -16.44
CA PHE A 140 -1.92 -0.58 -15.57
C PHE A 140 -0.73 0.36 -15.83
N LYS A 141 0.46 -0.21 -16.10
CA LYS A 141 1.67 0.58 -16.43
C LYS A 141 1.55 1.36 -17.74
N ARG A 142 0.65 0.97 -18.64
CA ARG A 142 0.47 1.57 -19.98
C ARG A 142 -0.71 2.55 -20.06
N HIS A 143 -1.52 2.65 -19.00
CA HIS A 143 -2.68 3.52 -19.01
C HIS A 143 -2.28 4.94 -18.57
N ARG A 144 -2.73 5.93 -19.34
CA ARG A 144 -2.76 7.31 -18.86
C ARG A 144 -3.81 7.40 -17.76
N ILE A 145 -3.37 7.66 -16.53
CA ILE A 145 -4.28 7.87 -15.41
C ILE A 145 -4.79 9.31 -15.45
N THR A 146 -6.10 9.47 -15.66
CA THR A 146 -6.79 10.76 -15.60
C THR A 146 -7.46 10.96 -14.24
N GLU A 147 -7.87 12.19 -13.93
CA GLU A 147 -8.63 12.47 -12.71
C GLU A 147 -9.94 11.68 -12.66
N ALA A 148 -10.71 11.69 -13.75
CA ALA A 148 -11.96 10.92 -13.85
C ALA A 148 -11.74 9.42 -13.58
N TYR A 149 -10.66 8.85 -14.11
CA TYR A 149 -10.30 7.47 -13.82
C TYR A 149 -10.04 7.25 -12.32
N MET A 150 -9.31 8.16 -11.67
CA MET A 150 -9.05 8.07 -10.23
C MET A 150 -10.31 8.24 -9.38
N HIS A 151 -11.26 9.07 -9.80
CA HIS A 151 -12.57 9.16 -9.14
C HIS A 151 -13.33 7.83 -9.21
N VAL A 152 -13.34 7.18 -10.37
CA VAL A 152 -13.98 5.86 -10.53
C VAL A 152 -13.29 4.80 -9.69
N VAL A 153 -11.96 4.75 -9.69
CA VAL A 153 -11.19 3.81 -8.85
C VAL A 153 -11.45 4.05 -7.37
N ARG A 154 -11.50 5.32 -6.93
CA ARG A 154 -11.83 5.68 -5.55
C ARG A 154 -13.23 5.20 -5.18
N LEU A 155 -14.23 5.42 -6.03
CA LEU A 155 -15.60 4.94 -5.81
C LEU A 155 -15.67 3.42 -5.72
N ARG A 156 -14.96 2.71 -6.60
CA ARG A 156 -14.88 1.24 -6.58
C ARG A 156 -14.25 0.74 -5.28
N LEU A 157 -13.15 1.35 -4.84
CA LEU A 157 -12.51 1.00 -3.57
C LEU A 157 -13.44 1.30 -2.39
N THR A 158 -14.07 2.47 -2.34
CA THR A 158 -15.03 2.80 -1.28
C THR A 158 -16.17 1.79 -1.23
N ARG A 159 -16.76 1.43 -2.38
CA ARG A 159 -17.80 0.40 -2.46
C ARG A 159 -17.29 -0.94 -1.93
N LEU A 160 -16.08 -1.33 -2.35
CA LEU A 160 -15.47 -2.59 -1.90
C LEU A 160 -15.28 -2.60 -0.39
N LEU A 161 -14.75 -1.52 0.19
CA LEU A 161 -14.61 -1.36 1.64
C LEU A 161 -15.97 -1.47 2.33
N LEU A 162 -16.99 -0.75 1.87
CA LEU A 162 -18.35 -0.81 2.44
C LEU A 162 -18.97 -2.23 2.37
N CYS A 163 -18.64 -3.01 1.34
CA CYS A 163 -19.15 -4.37 1.18
C CYS A 163 -18.36 -5.42 1.99
N THR A 164 -17.10 -5.14 2.32
CA THR A 164 -16.19 -6.11 2.96
C THR A 164 -15.95 -5.84 4.43
N THR A 165 -16.03 -4.58 4.86
CA THR A 165 -16.02 -4.23 6.27
C THR A 165 -17.42 -4.49 6.83
N LYS A 166 -17.53 -5.51 7.68
CA LYS A 166 -18.70 -5.62 8.55
C LYS A 166 -18.67 -4.39 9.46
N ARG A 167 -19.78 -3.66 9.54
CA ARG A 167 -19.96 -2.66 10.61
C ARG A 167 -19.67 -3.39 11.91
N ALA A 168 -18.70 -2.91 12.70
CA ALA A 168 -18.50 -3.44 14.04
C ALA A 168 -19.88 -3.42 14.73
N GLN A 169 -20.30 -4.56 15.29
CA GLN A 169 -21.45 -4.53 16.19
C GLN A 169 -21.04 -3.59 17.32
N LEU A 170 -21.72 -2.45 17.41
CA LEU A 170 -21.53 -1.52 18.50
C LEU A 170 -21.82 -2.28 19.79
N SER A 171 -20.97 -2.16 20.79
CA SER A 171 -21.32 -2.64 22.12
C SER A 171 -22.56 -1.88 22.61
N GLU A 172 -23.34 -2.49 23.49
CA GLU A 172 -24.50 -1.81 24.09
C GLU A 172 -24.12 -0.46 24.71
N GLU A 173 -22.90 -0.38 25.28
CA GLU A 173 -22.31 0.85 25.79
C GLU A 173 -22.13 1.91 24.69
N SER A 174 -21.54 1.55 23.54
CA SER A 174 -21.38 2.48 22.41
C SER A 174 -22.72 2.90 21.79
N ILE A 175 -23.74 2.03 21.80
CA ILE A 175 -25.09 2.38 21.35
C ILE A 175 -25.72 3.41 22.30
N THR A 176 -25.57 3.19 23.59
CA THR A 176 -26.13 4.07 24.64
C THR A 176 -25.49 5.46 24.60
N GLU A 177 -24.16 5.54 24.45
CA GLU A 177 -23.46 6.82 24.30
C GLU A 177 -23.84 7.56 23.01
N MET A 178 -24.00 6.84 21.91
CA MET A 178 -24.44 7.41 20.64
C MET A 178 -25.86 7.98 20.73
N GLN A 179 -26.79 7.26 21.35
CA GLN A 179 -28.16 7.75 21.59
C GLN A 179 -28.18 9.00 22.47
N LYS A 180 -27.39 9.02 23.54
CA LYS A 180 -27.25 10.19 24.41
C LYS A 180 -26.71 11.41 23.64
N THR A 181 -25.73 11.19 22.78
CA THR A 181 -25.13 12.24 21.94
C THR A 181 -26.15 12.78 20.93
N ASP A 182 -26.91 11.90 20.27
CA ASP A 182 -27.96 12.30 19.32
C ASP A 182 -29.09 13.09 20.02
N GLU A 183 -29.47 12.73 21.24
CA GLU A 183 -30.45 13.49 22.04
C GLU A 183 -29.93 14.88 22.42
N GLU A 184 -28.67 14.99 22.83
CA GLU A 184 -28.04 16.27 23.17
C GLU A 184 -27.97 17.18 21.93
N ILE A 185 -27.58 16.64 20.77
CA ILE A 185 -27.55 17.37 19.50
C ILE A 185 -28.95 17.80 19.08
N SER A 186 -29.94 16.91 19.19
CA SER A 186 -31.33 17.22 18.84
C SER A 186 -31.87 18.37 19.69
N LYS A 187 -31.60 18.37 21.00
CA LYS A 187 -32.01 19.46 21.90
C LYS A 187 -31.39 20.79 21.48
N VAL A 188 -30.11 20.82 21.13
CA VAL A 188 -29.44 22.04 20.65
C VAL A 188 -30.04 22.54 19.34
N LEU A 189 -30.42 21.63 18.43
CA LEU A 189 -30.99 21.98 17.13
C LEU A 189 -32.46 22.42 17.20
N THR A 190 -33.23 21.95 18.18
CA THR A 190 -34.64 22.35 18.38
C THR A 190 -34.83 23.58 19.26
N THR A 191 -33.76 24.12 19.87
CA THR A 191 -33.84 25.34 20.71
C THR A 191 -33.59 26.62 19.89
N LYS A 192 -34.07 26.67 18.64
CA LYS A 192 -34.11 27.88 17.81
C LYS A 192 -35.55 28.26 17.49
#